data_AF-A0A510WC33-F1
#
_entry.id   AF-A0A510WC33-F1
#
_cell.length_a   1.000
_cell.length_b   1.000
_cell.length_c   1.000
_cell.angle_alpha   90.00
_cell.angle_beta   90.00
_cell.angle_gamma   90.00
#
_symmetry.space_group_name_H-M   'P 1'
#
loop_
_entity.id
_entity.type
_entity.pdbx_description
1 polymer ?
#
loop_
_entity_poly.entity_id
_entity_poly.type
_entity_poly.pdbx_seq_one_letter_code
_entity_poly.pdbx_strand_id
1 'polypeptide(L)'
;MKERNFLNPVTENFLHAIGVGKVSYELAKKFDVDPKRAFVAGVLHDLGGAIPDSDRVEVAQLYSIPLFEEEKKIPMLVHAKQGEFFARNLFEIEDTEILNAILYHTTCIDNASSFVKIVFIADKIHWDRNGEPPYLNGLLKALEQSLDEGCKYFLEWLWESDLYVVHPFLRRSYGYYIRNQTFPSLQKNLLMNEKTTEITSEIRKKYFLNEIIREYEKIFERTENSLNLVKSNNIDADEAFIAAALMNASNTIFENEKIKVASALQLDPNAPNLAAQINYYFAKNEFAVKNPRILETILNAKE
;
A
#
# COMPACT_ATOMS: atom_id res chain seq x y z
N MET A 1 -1.29 -9.63 8.24
CA MET A 1 -1.22 -8.60 9.28
C MET A 1 -0.53 -9.07 10.54
N LYS A 2 0.32 -8.17 11.06
CA LYS A 2 1.23 -8.38 12.16
C LYS A 2 0.37 -8.17 13.39
N GLU A 3 0.05 -9.25 14.08
CA GLU A 3 -0.84 -9.14 15.25
C GLU A 3 -0.04 -8.61 16.43
N ARG A 4 0.05 -7.28 16.53
CA ARG A 4 0.65 -6.61 17.69
C ARG A 4 -0.25 -6.69 18.94
N ASN A 5 -1.50 -7.14 18.83
CA ASN A 5 -2.50 -7.29 19.90
C ASN A 5 -2.93 -5.99 20.62
N PHE A 6 -2.26 -4.87 20.38
CA PHE A 6 -2.61 -3.55 20.91
C PHE A 6 -3.09 -2.56 19.86
N LEU A 7 -2.88 -2.83 18.56
CA LEU A 7 -3.41 -2.03 17.46
C LEU A 7 -4.65 -2.69 16.87
N ASN A 8 -5.60 -1.87 16.44
CA ASN A 8 -6.75 -2.33 15.69
C ASN A 8 -6.37 -2.60 14.21
N PRO A 9 -7.17 -3.37 13.45
CA PRO A 9 -6.86 -3.68 12.05
C PRO A 9 -6.73 -2.46 11.14
N VAL A 10 -7.41 -1.34 11.46
CA VAL A 10 -7.35 -0.10 10.67
C VAL A 10 -5.96 0.52 10.76
N THR A 11 -5.42 0.63 11.98
CA THR A 11 -4.06 1.13 12.20
C THR A 11 -3.02 0.20 11.61
N GLU A 12 -3.18 -1.12 11.75
CA GLU A 12 -2.27 -2.10 11.15
C GLU A 12 -2.22 -1.97 9.62
N ASN A 13 -3.37 -1.90 8.95
CA ASN A 13 -3.46 -1.69 7.51
C ASN A 13 -2.86 -0.35 7.08
N PHE A 14 -3.10 0.73 7.83
CA PHE A 14 -2.54 2.03 7.53
C PHE A 14 -1.00 2.01 7.59
N LEU A 15 -0.43 1.44 8.66
CA LEU A 15 1.02 1.32 8.79
C LEU A 15 1.61 0.43 7.69
N HIS A 16 0.92 -0.64 7.30
CA HIS A 16 1.33 -1.45 6.16
C HIS A 16 1.33 -0.64 4.86
N ALA A 17 0.25 0.09 4.56
CA ALA A 17 0.13 0.93 3.37
C ALA A 17 1.25 1.98 3.28
N ILE A 18 1.54 2.70 4.36
CA ILE A 18 2.66 3.66 4.39
C ILE A 18 4.01 2.96 4.23
N GLY A 19 4.15 1.75 4.79
CA GLY A 19 5.32 0.89 4.64
C GLY A 19 5.60 0.48 3.20
N VAL A 20 4.58 -0.01 2.50
CA VAL A 20 4.65 -0.35 1.07
C VAL A 20 4.93 0.90 0.24
N GLY A 21 4.31 2.03 0.58
CA GLY A 21 4.61 3.34 -0.02
C GLY A 21 6.09 3.71 0.10
N LYS A 22 6.67 3.60 1.31
CA LYS A 22 8.10 3.86 1.56
C LYS A 22 9.01 2.97 0.73
N VAL A 23 8.78 1.66 0.75
CA VAL A 23 9.60 0.73 -0.03
C VAL A 23 9.44 0.98 -1.53
N SER A 24 8.23 1.33 -1.99
CA SER A 24 7.98 1.69 -3.39
C SER A 24 8.77 2.94 -3.80
N TYR A 25 8.81 3.96 -2.93
CA TYR A 25 9.61 5.17 -3.14
C TYR A 25 11.11 4.85 -3.26
N GLU A 26 11.64 4.03 -2.35
CA GLU A 26 13.06 3.63 -2.32
C GLU A 26 13.45 2.79 -3.55
N LEU A 27 12.62 1.81 -3.94
CA LEU A 27 12.82 1.01 -5.14
C LEU A 27 12.75 1.88 -6.41
N ALA A 28 11.80 2.81 -6.48
CA ALA A 28 11.66 3.71 -7.61
C ALA A 28 12.92 4.58 -7.80
N LYS A 29 13.49 5.12 -6.72
CA LYS A 29 14.78 5.82 -6.79
C LYS A 29 15.91 4.92 -7.30
N LYS A 30 15.98 3.68 -6.81
CA LYS A 30 17.00 2.70 -7.22
C LYS A 30 16.92 2.34 -8.70
N PHE A 31 15.71 2.30 -9.27
CA PHE A 31 15.44 1.86 -10.64
C PHE A 31 15.03 2.99 -11.60
N ASP A 32 15.33 4.24 -11.26
CA ASP A 32 15.08 5.44 -12.08
C ASP A 32 13.61 5.61 -12.53
N VAL A 33 12.69 5.39 -11.59
CA VAL A 33 11.25 5.61 -11.74
C VAL A 33 10.84 6.78 -10.84
N ASP A 34 9.81 7.53 -11.21
CA ASP A 34 9.30 8.64 -10.38
C ASP A 34 8.90 8.12 -8.98
N PRO A 35 9.64 8.50 -7.92
CA PRO A 35 9.44 7.92 -6.61
C PRO A 35 8.19 8.44 -5.91
N LYS A 36 7.71 9.65 -6.25
CA LYS A 36 6.49 10.19 -5.66
C LYS A 36 5.27 9.46 -6.19
N ARG A 37 5.23 9.25 -7.51
CA ARG A 37 4.15 8.46 -8.13
C ARG A 37 4.17 7.02 -7.60
N ALA A 38 5.36 6.43 -7.44
CA ALA A 38 5.47 5.07 -6.89
C ALA A 38 5.02 4.99 -5.43
N PHE A 39 5.30 6.01 -4.62
CA PHE A 39 4.77 6.13 -3.27
C PHE A 39 3.23 6.17 -3.27
N VAL A 40 2.61 7.02 -4.10
CA VAL A 40 1.13 7.09 -4.18
C VAL A 40 0.53 5.73 -4.54
N ALA A 41 1.09 5.05 -5.55
CA ALA A 41 0.64 3.71 -5.93
C ALA A 41 0.82 2.69 -4.79
N GLY A 42 1.96 2.72 -4.10
CA GLY A 42 2.24 1.85 -2.96
C GLY A 42 1.36 2.12 -1.75
N VAL A 43 1.00 3.36 -1.47
CA VAL A 43 0.09 3.71 -0.36
C VAL A 43 -1.35 3.27 -0.66
N LEU A 44 -1.77 3.35 -1.92
CA LEU A 44 -3.16 3.04 -2.33
C LEU A 44 -3.37 1.59 -2.79
N HIS A 45 -2.32 0.77 -2.83
CA HIS A 45 -2.37 -0.59 -3.41
C HIS A 45 -3.48 -1.46 -2.81
N ASP A 46 -3.69 -1.31 -1.50
CA ASP A 46 -4.62 -2.10 -0.68
C ASP A 46 -5.92 -1.36 -0.36
N LEU A 47 -6.25 -0.28 -1.09
CA LEU A 47 -7.46 0.52 -0.84
C LEU A 47 -8.76 -0.30 -0.90
N GLY A 48 -8.80 -1.35 -1.73
CA GLY A 48 -9.93 -2.29 -1.79
C GLY A 48 -10.11 -3.12 -0.51
N GLY A 49 -9.08 -3.19 0.34
CA GLY A 49 -9.11 -3.83 1.66
C GLY A 49 -10.09 -3.20 2.64
N ALA A 50 -10.56 -1.97 2.38
CA ALA A 50 -11.64 -1.34 3.13
C ALA A 50 -12.97 -2.14 3.06
N ILE A 51 -13.15 -2.93 2.00
CA ILE A 51 -14.29 -3.83 1.87
C ILE A 51 -13.94 -5.17 2.51
N PRO A 52 -14.70 -5.64 3.51
CA PRO A 52 -14.46 -6.93 4.14
C PRO A 52 -14.71 -8.07 3.15
N ASP A 53 -14.00 -9.20 3.31
CA ASP A 53 -14.08 -10.36 2.40
C ASP A 53 -15.51 -10.83 2.13
N SER A 54 -16.41 -10.75 3.14
CA SER A 54 -17.82 -11.12 3.02
C SER A 54 -18.60 -10.30 1.99
N ASP A 55 -18.17 -9.06 1.72
CA ASP A 55 -18.91 -8.09 0.94
C ASP A 55 -18.22 -7.79 -0.40
N ARG A 56 -16.99 -8.29 -0.62
CA ARG A 56 -16.18 -7.95 -1.81
C ARG A 56 -16.86 -8.31 -3.12
N VAL A 57 -17.43 -9.51 -3.21
CA VAL A 57 -18.10 -9.97 -4.45
C VAL A 57 -19.36 -9.15 -4.72
N GLU A 58 -20.16 -8.87 -3.70
CA GLU A 58 -21.40 -8.08 -3.84
C GLU A 58 -21.09 -6.64 -4.26
N VAL A 59 -20.12 -5.99 -3.59
CA VAL A 59 -19.71 -4.62 -3.94
C VAL A 59 -19.12 -4.57 -5.35
N ALA A 60 -18.33 -5.57 -5.75
CA ALA A 60 -17.82 -5.65 -7.11
C ALA A 60 -18.96 -5.75 -8.14
N GLN A 61 -19.98 -6.57 -7.89
CA GLN A 61 -21.15 -6.69 -8.76
C GLN A 61 -21.97 -5.39 -8.83
N LEU A 62 -22.18 -4.73 -7.69
CA LEU A 62 -22.89 -3.45 -7.60
C LEU A 62 -22.28 -2.39 -8.52
N TYR A 63 -20.94 -2.34 -8.58
CA TYR A 63 -20.19 -1.40 -9.41
C TYR A 63 -19.74 -1.97 -10.76
N SER A 64 -20.29 -3.12 -11.18
CA SER A 64 -19.96 -3.78 -12.45
C SER A 64 -18.46 -4.03 -12.65
N ILE A 65 -17.73 -4.29 -11.57
CA ILE A 65 -16.32 -4.70 -11.61
C ILE A 65 -16.26 -6.16 -12.08
N PRO A 66 -15.62 -6.46 -13.23
CA PRO A 66 -15.56 -7.82 -13.75
C PRO A 66 -14.77 -8.75 -12.82
N LEU A 67 -15.31 -9.93 -12.52
CA LEU A 67 -14.68 -10.93 -11.67
C LEU A 67 -14.33 -12.21 -12.43
N PHE A 68 -13.14 -12.75 -12.17
CA PHE A 68 -12.74 -14.10 -12.53
C PHE A 68 -13.34 -15.13 -11.58
N GLU A 69 -13.38 -16.40 -12.00
CA GLU A 69 -13.88 -17.49 -11.16
C GLU A 69 -12.99 -17.71 -9.93
N GLU A 70 -11.68 -17.52 -10.07
CA GLU A 70 -10.73 -17.58 -8.96
C GLU A 70 -10.98 -16.50 -7.90
N GLU A 71 -11.38 -15.30 -8.32
CA GLU A 71 -11.73 -14.19 -7.42
C GLU A 71 -13.06 -14.44 -6.70
N LYS A 72 -14.03 -15.10 -7.35
CA LYS A 72 -15.27 -15.53 -6.68
C LYS A 72 -15.00 -16.65 -5.67
N LYS A 73 -14.10 -17.58 -6.01
CA LYS A 73 -13.70 -18.69 -5.12
C LYS A 73 -12.90 -18.21 -3.93
N ILE A 74 -12.00 -17.23 -4.12
CA ILE A 74 -11.19 -16.61 -3.09
C ILE A 74 -11.47 -15.09 -3.11
N PRO A 75 -12.56 -14.62 -2.45
CA PRO A 75 -12.97 -13.21 -2.44
C PRO A 75 -11.88 -12.25 -2.00
N MET A 76 -10.90 -12.73 -1.24
CA MET A 76 -9.78 -11.91 -0.83
C MET A 76 -9.08 -11.25 -2.04
N LEU A 77 -8.93 -11.96 -3.17
CA LEU A 77 -8.22 -11.47 -4.36
C LEU A 77 -8.89 -10.25 -5.03
N VAL A 78 -10.18 -10.02 -4.76
CA VAL A 78 -10.97 -8.92 -5.36
C VAL A 78 -10.44 -7.54 -4.96
N HIS A 79 -9.72 -7.42 -3.83
CA HIS A 79 -9.28 -6.12 -3.31
C HIS A 79 -8.39 -5.35 -4.28
N ALA A 80 -7.60 -6.01 -5.13
CA ALA A 80 -6.74 -5.32 -6.10
C ALA A 80 -7.58 -4.57 -7.15
N LYS A 81 -8.63 -5.22 -7.68
CA LYS A 81 -9.58 -4.58 -8.63
C LYS A 81 -10.42 -3.50 -7.96
N GLN A 82 -10.86 -3.74 -6.72
CA GLN A 82 -11.57 -2.72 -5.95
C GLN A 82 -10.67 -1.54 -5.60
N GLY A 83 -9.40 -1.79 -5.32
CA GLY A 83 -8.39 -0.76 -5.06
C GLY A 83 -8.22 0.15 -6.25
N GLU A 84 -8.05 -0.41 -7.47
CA GLU A 84 -8.02 0.38 -8.71
C GLU A 84 -9.30 1.21 -8.86
N PHE A 85 -10.46 0.57 -8.71
CA PHE A 85 -11.76 1.22 -8.86
C PHE A 85 -11.92 2.38 -7.87
N PHE A 86 -11.58 2.19 -6.60
CA PHE A 86 -11.68 3.23 -5.58
C PHE A 86 -10.63 4.31 -5.77
N ALA A 87 -9.39 3.98 -6.15
CA ALA A 87 -8.36 4.97 -6.43
C ALA A 87 -8.81 5.93 -7.55
N ARG A 88 -9.41 5.38 -8.61
CA ARG A 88 -9.94 6.18 -9.71
C ARG A 88 -11.17 7.02 -9.34
N ASN A 89 -12.14 6.45 -8.62
CA ASN A 89 -13.44 7.12 -8.38
C ASN A 89 -13.50 7.95 -7.09
N LEU A 90 -12.59 7.73 -6.14
CA LEU A 90 -12.52 8.48 -4.88
C LEU A 90 -11.42 9.53 -4.87
N PHE A 91 -10.29 9.25 -5.52
CA PHE A 91 -9.13 10.15 -5.58
C PHE A 91 -8.93 10.77 -6.96
N GLU A 92 -9.84 10.48 -7.91
CA GLU A 92 -9.80 11.04 -9.28
C GLU A 92 -8.46 10.76 -10.01
N ILE A 93 -7.82 9.63 -9.68
CA ILE A 93 -6.55 9.24 -10.31
C ILE A 93 -6.83 8.76 -11.73
N GLU A 94 -6.26 9.47 -12.72
CA GLU A 94 -6.31 9.10 -14.14
C GLU A 94 -5.01 8.44 -14.63
N ASP A 95 -3.96 8.46 -13.82
CA ASP A 95 -2.65 7.92 -14.17
C ASP A 95 -2.69 6.38 -14.28
N THR A 96 -2.70 5.89 -15.52
CA THR A 96 -2.80 4.46 -15.80
C THR A 96 -1.65 3.63 -15.23
N GLU A 97 -0.46 4.20 -15.03
CA GLU A 97 0.65 3.46 -14.41
C GLU A 97 0.39 3.21 -12.92
N ILE A 98 -0.16 4.21 -12.21
CA ILE A 98 -0.56 4.08 -10.81
C ILE A 98 -1.72 3.09 -10.68
N LEU A 99 -2.76 3.25 -11.50
CA LEU A 99 -3.93 2.35 -11.49
C LEU A 99 -3.55 0.90 -11.81
N ASN A 100 -2.67 0.68 -12.79
CA ASN A 100 -2.17 -0.66 -13.11
C ASN A 100 -1.33 -1.24 -11.97
N ALA A 101 -0.50 -0.42 -11.32
CA ALA A 101 0.29 -0.89 -10.18
C ALA A 101 -0.60 -1.37 -9.03
N ILE A 102 -1.69 -0.65 -8.73
CA ILE A 102 -2.70 -1.06 -7.76
C ILE A 102 -3.41 -2.34 -8.23
N LEU A 103 -3.88 -2.39 -9.48
CA LEU A 103 -4.62 -3.53 -10.03
C LEU A 103 -3.83 -4.85 -10.00
N TYR A 104 -2.52 -4.79 -10.22
CA TYR A 104 -1.67 -5.97 -10.41
C TYR A 104 -0.71 -6.24 -9.23
N HIS A 105 -0.80 -5.52 -8.11
CA HIS A 105 0.17 -5.65 -7.00
C HIS A 105 0.19 -7.03 -6.32
N THR A 106 -0.88 -7.84 -6.46
CA THR A 106 -0.95 -9.18 -5.87
C THR A 106 -0.28 -10.25 -6.74
N THR A 107 -0.45 -10.15 -8.06
CA THR A 107 -0.10 -11.22 -9.01
C THR A 107 0.97 -10.83 -10.03
N CYS A 108 1.34 -9.55 -10.09
CA CYS A 108 1.98 -8.93 -11.24
C CYS A 108 1.14 -9.14 -12.53
N ILE A 109 1.71 -8.83 -13.69
CA ILE A 109 1.17 -9.16 -15.00
C ILE A 109 2.32 -9.41 -16.00
N ASP A 110 2.05 -10.08 -17.11
CA ASP A 110 3.04 -10.25 -18.19
C ASP A 110 3.47 -8.90 -18.77
N ASN A 111 4.76 -8.77 -19.09
CA ASN A 111 5.36 -7.52 -19.57
C ASN A 111 4.97 -6.29 -18.72
N ALA A 112 4.93 -6.46 -17.39
CA ALA A 112 4.56 -5.40 -16.46
C ALA A 112 5.48 -4.19 -16.60
N SER A 113 4.91 -2.99 -16.42
CA SER A 113 5.68 -1.77 -16.34
C SER A 113 6.54 -1.74 -15.07
N SER A 114 7.53 -0.83 -15.02
CA SER A 114 8.35 -0.67 -13.82
C SER A 114 7.52 -0.29 -12.59
N PHE A 115 6.43 0.47 -12.76
CA PHE A 115 5.51 0.81 -11.66
C PHE A 115 4.84 -0.42 -11.05
N VAL A 116 4.27 -1.28 -11.91
CA VAL A 116 3.63 -2.52 -11.45
C VAL A 116 4.64 -3.39 -10.70
N LYS A 117 5.83 -3.57 -11.26
CA LYS A 117 6.88 -4.38 -10.65
C LYS A 117 7.34 -3.80 -9.30
N ILE A 118 7.50 -2.48 -9.19
CA ILE A 118 7.90 -1.82 -7.95
C ILE A 118 6.88 -2.08 -6.84
N VAL A 119 5.60 -1.81 -7.08
CA VAL A 119 4.55 -1.97 -6.05
C VAL A 119 4.35 -3.45 -5.71
N PHE A 120 4.33 -4.32 -6.72
CA PHE A 120 4.27 -5.78 -6.55
C PHE A 120 5.34 -6.30 -5.58
N ILE A 121 6.60 -5.86 -5.76
CA ILE A 121 7.73 -6.27 -4.93
C ILE A 121 7.77 -5.55 -3.59
N ALA A 122 7.43 -4.26 -3.55
CA ALA A 122 7.43 -3.46 -2.32
C ALA A 122 6.51 -4.06 -1.26
N ASP A 123 5.32 -4.51 -1.66
CA ASP A 123 4.38 -5.23 -0.79
C ASP A 123 4.99 -6.51 -0.19
N LYS A 124 5.79 -7.26 -0.98
CA LYS A 124 6.43 -8.49 -0.50
C LYS A 124 7.63 -8.24 0.40
N ILE A 125 8.34 -7.11 0.20
CA ILE A 125 9.45 -6.68 1.04
C ILE A 125 8.92 -6.13 2.37
N HIS A 126 7.88 -5.28 2.34
CA HIS A 126 7.27 -4.72 3.54
C HIS A 126 6.30 -5.73 4.17
N TRP A 127 6.89 -6.78 4.74
CA TRP A 127 6.17 -7.90 5.32
C TRP A 127 5.28 -7.49 6.47
N ASP A 128 4.00 -7.79 6.31
CA ASP A 128 2.97 -7.44 7.26
C ASP A 128 2.61 -8.61 8.18
N ARG A 129 3.39 -9.69 8.30
CA ARG A 129 3.09 -10.79 9.23
C ARG A 129 4.17 -10.97 10.27
N ASN A 130 3.90 -11.81 11.28
CA ASN A 130 4.89 -12.19 12.26
C ASN A 130 6.02 -13.01 11.61
N GLY A 131 7.26 -12.82 12.08
CA GLY A 131 8.45 -13.47 11.51
C GLY A 131 8.99 -12.78 10.26
N GLU A 132 9.97 -13.41 9.61
CA GLU A 132 10.53 -12.95 8.33
C GLU A 132 9.94 -13.78 7.19
N PRO A 133 9.66 -13.20 6.01
CA PRO A 133 9.22 -13.97 4.88
C PRO A 133 10.37 -14.84 4.35
N PRO A 134 10.12 -16.13 4.05
CA PRO A 134 11.18 -17.07 3.69
C PRO A 134 11.90 -16.71 2.39
N TYR A 135 11.27 -15.90 1.53
CA TYR A 135 11.83 -15.47 0.25
C TYR A 135 12.68 -14.20 0.34
N LEU A 136 12.70 -13.47 1.46
CA LEU A 136 13.22 -12.10 1.53
C LEU A 136 14.67 -11.97 1.06
N ASN A 137 15.57 -12.79 1.62
CA ASN A 137 17.00 -12.70 1.34
C ASN A 137 17.32 -12.94 -0.15
N GLY A 138 16.68 -13.95 -0.76
CA GLY A 138 16.89 -14.24 -2.18
C GLY A 138 16.26 -13.17 -3.08
N LEU A 139 15.11 -12.62 -2.69
CA LEU A 139 14.46 -11.52 -3.40
C LEU A 139 15.36 -10.26 -3.42
N LEU A 140 15.91 -9.86 -2.26
CA LEU A 140 16.80 -8.71 -2.16
C LEU A 140 18.07 -8.90 -3.02
N LYS A 141 18.64 -10.10 -3.03
CA LYS A 141 19.79 -10.44 -3.89
C LYS A 141 19.43 -10.39 -5.38
N ALA A 142 18.25 -10.86 -5.77
CA ALA A 142 17.79 -10.78 -7.16
C ALA A 142 17.61 -9.32 -7.62
N LEU A 143 17.12 -8.45 -6.73
CA LEU A 143 16.99 -7.00 -6.96
C LEU A 143 18.33 -6.26 -7.09
N GLU A 144 19.47 -6.87 -6.75
CA GLU A 144 20.79 -6.31 -7.07
C GLU A 144 21.09 -6.38 -8.57
N GLN A 145 20.47 -7.34 -9.28
CA GLN A 145 20.67 -7.53 -10.72
C GLN A 145 19.72 -6.65 -11.54
N SER A 146 18.41 -6.79 -11.30
CA SER A 146 17.39 -5.93 -11.91
C SER A 146 16.04 -6.09 -11.24
N LEU A 147 15.12 -5.18 -11.53
CA LEU A 147 13.73 -5.29 -11.10
C LEU A 147 13.02 -6.54 -11.69
N ASP A 148 13.38 -6.94 -12.91
CA ASP A 148 12.84 -8.16 -13.54
C ASP A 148 13.35 -9.43 -12.85
N GLU A 149 14.62 -9.47 -12.44
CA GLU A 149 15.16 -10.60 -11.68
C GLU A 149 14.49 -10.72 -10.31
N GLY A 150 14.19 -9.60 -9.64
CA GLY A 150 13.38 -9.60 -8.42
C GLY A 150 11.98 -10.20 -8.63
N CYS A 151 11.31 -9.81 -9.71
CA CYS A 151 10.00 -10.36 -10.07
C CYS A 151 10.05 -11.85 -10.41
N LYS A 152 11.03 -12.28 -11.21
CA LYS A 152 11.25 -13.69 -11.53
C LYS A 152 11.43 -14.53 -10.27
N TYR A 153 12.34 -14.11 -9.40
CA TYR A 153 12.63 -14.83 -8.16
C TYR A 153 11.37 -15.02 -7.31
N PHE A 154 10.61 -13.95 -7.08
CA PHE A 154 9.40 -14.05 -6.26
C PHE A 154 8.28 -14.82 -6.95
N LEU A 155 8.09 -14.68 -8.26
CA LEU A 155 7.09 -15.43 -9.02
C LEU A 155 7.39 -16.93 -9.05
N GLU A 156 8.67 -17.32 -9.15
CA GLU A 156 9.10 -18.72 -9.04
C GLU A 156 8.80 -19.28 -7.65
N TRP A 157 9.21 -18.56 -6.59
CA TRP A 157 8.88 -18.95 -5.21
C TRP A 157 7.38 -19.07 -4.98
N LEU A 158 6.59 -18.11 -5.47
CA LEU A 158 5.13 -18.10 -5.33
C LEU A 158 4.49 -19.29 -6.06
N TRP A 159 5.01 -19.65 -7.24
CA TRP A 159 4.49 -20.76 -8.03
C TRP A 159 4.75 -22.13 -7.38
N GLU A 160 5.87 -22.26 -6.66
CA GLU A 160 6.24 -23.46 -5.90
C GLU A 160 5.55 -23.52 -4.52
N SER A 161 4.93 -22.42 -4.08
CA SER A 161 4.18 -22.36 -2.83
C SER A 161 2.81 -23.05 -2.93
N ASP A 162 2.16 -23.27 -1.77
CA ASP A 162 0.84 -23.89 -1.70
C ASP A 162 -0.27 -22.90 -2.11
N LEU A 163 -0.52 -22.81 -3.42
CA LEU A 163 -1.53 -21.93 -4.00
C LEU A 163 -2.92 -22.58 -4.00
N TYR A 164 -3.86 -21.99 -3.25
CA TYR A 164 -5.28 -22.40 -3.27
C TYR A 164 -5.94 -22.26 -4.65
N VAL A 165 -5.54 -21.24 -5.41
CA VAL A 165 -5.97 -20.95 -6.79
C VAL A 165 -4.83 -20.31 -7.57
N VAL A 166 -4.79 -20.54 -8.88
CA VAL A 166 -3.86 -19.86 -9.78
C VAL A 166 -4.62 -18.83 -10.58
N HIS A 167 -4.58 -17.57 -10.13
CA HIS A 167 -5.24 -16.45 -10.78
C HIS A 167 -4.78 -16.30 -12.25
N PRO A 168 -5.65 -15.93 -13.20
CA PRO A 168 -5.26 -15.77 -14.61
C PRO A 168 -4.10 -14.80 -14.83
N PHE A 169 -4.02 -13.71 -14.05
CA PHE A 169 -2.87 -12.80 -14.11
C PHE A 169 -1.58 -13.46 -13.63
N LEU A 170 -1.61 -14.22 -12.53
CA LEU A 170 -0.44 -14.94 -12.04
C LEU A 170 0.06 -15.96 -13.08
N ARG A 171 -0.87 -16.65 -13.76
CA ARG A 171 -0.53 -17.57 -14.86
C ARG A 171 0.20 -16.86 -16.00
N ARG A 172 -0.23 -15.64 -16.35
CA ARG A 172 0.44 -14.80 -17.36
C ARG A 172 1.81 -14.34 -16.89
N SER A 173 1.92 -13.82 -15.67
CA SER A 173 3.19 -13.42 -15.04
C SER A 173 4.21 -14.56 -15.08
N TYR A 174 3.84 -15.74 -14.56
CA TYR A 174 4.75 -16.90 -14.53
C TYR A 174 5.09 -17.39 -15.93
N GLY A 175 4.12 -17.47 -16.83
CA GLY A 175 4.35 -17.83 -18.23
C GLY A 175 5.36 -16.91 -18.92
N TYR A 176 5.23 -15.60 -18.72
CA TYR A 176 6.10 -14.60 -19.34
C TYR A 176 7.51 -14.60 -18.73
N TYR A 177 7.60 -14.43 -17.41
CA TYR A 177 8.89 -14.21 -16.73
C TYR A 177 9.72 -15.49 -16.58
N ILE A 178 9.08 -16.67 -16.48
CA ILE A 178 9.77 -17.94 -16.20
C ILE A 178 9.78 -18.86 -17.42
N ARG A 179 8.68 -18.92 -18.18
CA ARG A 179 8.54 -19.87 -19.30
C ARG A 179 8.74 -19.27 -20.69
N ASN A 180 9.09 -17.99 -20.79
CA ASN A 180 9.24 -17.26 -22.07
C ASN A 180 7.99 -17.36 -22.97
N GLN A 181 6.80 -17.41 -22.37
CA GLN A 181 5.53 -17.43 -23.10
C GLN A 181 5.10 -16.02 -23.48
N THR A 182 4.47 -15.89 -24.65
CA THR A 182 3.80 -14.66 -25.06
C THR A 182 2.30 -14.82 -24.92
N PHE A 183 1.63 -13.71 -24.65
CA PHE A 183 0.18 -13.69 -24.46
C PHE A 183 -0.46 -12.60 -25.32
N PRO A 184 -1.69 -12.79 -25.79
CA PRO A 184 -2.43 -11.73 -26.46
C PRO A 184 -2.75 -10.60 -25.48
N SER A 185 -2.90 -9.39 -26.01
CA SER A 185 -3.33 -8.21 -25.25
C SER A 185 -4.66 -8.47 -24.54
N LEU A 186 -4.76 -8.05 -23.28
CA LEU A 186 -6.00 -8.15 -22.53
C LEU A 186 -7.00 -7.08 -22.99
N GLN A 187 -8.26 -7.47 -23.11
CA GLN A 187 -9.35 -6.52 -23.37
C GLN A 187 -9.73 -5.85 -22.05
N LYS A 188 -9.58 -4.52 -21.96
CA LYS A 188 -9.74 -3.76 -20.71
C LYS A 188 -11.11 -3.92 -20.04
N ASN A 189 -12.17 -4.01 -20.84
CA ASN A 189 -13.55 -4.25 -20.36
C ASN A 189 -13.74 -5.59 -19.63
N LEU A 190 -12.81 -6.55 -19.78
CA LEU A 190 -12.81 -7.81 -19.02
C LEU A 190 -12.04 -7.70 -17.69
N LEU A 191 -11.35 -6.58 -17.46
CA LEU A 191 -10.47 -6.38 -16.31
C LEU A 191 -11.05 -5.37 -15.31
N MET A 192 -11.70 -4.33 -15.83
CA MET A 192 -12.15 -3.17 -15.05
C MET A 192 -13.41 -2.55 -15.64
N ASN A 193 -14.14 -1.82 -14.81
CA ASN A 193 -15.21 -0.93 -15.26
C ASN A 193 -14.61 0.44 -15.60
N GLU A 194 -14.44 0.76 -16.88
CA GLU A 194 -13.85 2.04 -17.31
C GLU A 194 -14.74 3.26 -17.06
N LYS A 195 -16.03 3.07 -16.74
CA LYS A 195 -16.92 4.20 -16.48
C LYS A 195 -16.63 4.79 -15.10
N THR A 196 -16.42 6.11 -15.06
CA THR A 196 -16.52 6.85 -13.80
C THR A 196 -17.90 6.64 -13.24
N THR A 197 -17.96 6.09 -12.03
CA THR A 197 -19.20 5.69 -11.36
C THR A 197 -19.20 6.32 -9.98
N GLU A 198 -20.26 7.10 -9.69
CA GLU A 198 -20.40 7.71 -8.39
C GLU A 198 -20.60 6.64 -7.32
N ILE A 199 -19.74 6.66 -6.30
CA ILE A 199 -19.86 5.77 -5.14
C ILE A 199 -20.89 6.36 -4.19
N THR A 200 -22.01 5.66 -4.05
CA THR A 200 -23.16 6.06 -3.24
C THR A 200 -22.77 6.43 -1.80
N SER A 201 -23.53 7.35 -1.21
CA SER A 201 -23.36 7.77 0.19
C SER A 201 -23.52 6.61 1.18
N GLU A 202 -24.37 5.62 0.87
CA GLU A 202 -24.56 4.41 1.66
C GLU A 202 -23.28 3.58 1.72
N ILE A 203 -22.67 3.29 0.56
CA ILE A 203 -21.42 2.53 0.48
C ILE A 203 -20.27 3.30 1.15
N ARG A 204 -20.17 4.62 0.90
CA ARG A 204 -19.17 5.47 1.55
C ARG A 204 -19.26 5.42 3.06
N LYS A 205 -20.47 5.48 3.61
CA LYS A 205 -20.71 5.42 5.06
C LYS A 205 -20.47 4.01 5.61
N LYS A 206 -20.92 2.96 4.92
CA LYS A 206 -20.80 1.56 5.38
C LYS A 206 -19.34 1.14 5.57
N TYR A 207 -18.45 1.59 4.69
CA TYR A 207 -17.03 1.20 4.72
C TYR A 207 -16.07 2.35 5.05
N PHE A 208 -16.59 3.43 5.67
CA PHE A 208 -15.77 4.56 6.14
C PHE A 208 -14.88 5.19 5.06
N LEU A 209 -15.35 5.21 3.81
CA LEU A 209 -14.53 5.64 2.66
C LEU A 209 -14.21 7.14 2.74
N ASN A 210 -15.09 7.95 3.34
CA ASN A 210 -14.84 9.39 3.48
C ASN A 210 -13.72 9.69 4.48
N GLU A 211 -13.67 8.93 5.58
CA GLU A 211 -12.62 9.01 6.58
C GLU A 211 -11.28 8.55 5.98
N ILE A 212 -11.29 7.46 5.22
CA ILE A 212 -10.11 6.95 4.51
C ILE A 212 -9.55 8.00 3.53
N ILE A 213 -10.41 8.58 2.69
CA ILE A 213 -10.02 9.62 1.72
C ILE A 213 -9.38 10.80 2.46
N ARG A 214 -10.05 11.32 3.48
CA ARG A 214 -9.57 12.48 4.26
C ARG A 214 -8.19 12.25 4.86
N GLU A 215 -7.91 11.05 5.37
CA GLU A 215 -6.59 10.75 5.95
C GLU A 215 -5.51 10.59 4.88
N TYR A 216 -5.82 10.02 3.72
CA TYR A 216 -4.86 9.94 2.60
C TYR A 216 -4.61 11.28 1.92
N GLU A 217 -5.63 12.14 1.76
CA GLU A 217 -5.46 13.50 1.23
C GLU A 217 -4.52 14.33 2.11
N LYS A 218 -4.67 14.24 3.44
CA LYS A 218 -3.73 14.88 4.39
C LYS A 218 -2.30 14.38 4.19
N ILE A 219 -2.11 13.09 3.91
CA ILE A 219 -0.78 12.53 3.63
C ILE A 219 -0.21 13.14 2.35
N PHE A 220 -0.97 13.15 1.27
CA PHE A 220 -0.51 13.69 -0.01
C PHE A 220 -0.18 15.18 0.08
N GLU A 221 -1.03 15.97 0.73
CA GLU A 221 -0.79 17.39 0.97
C GLU A 221 0.49 17.62 1.81
N ARG A 222 0.63 16.90 2.94
CA ARG A 222 1.77 17.06 3.85
C ARG A 222 3.08 16.63 3.20
N THR A 223 3.07 15.54 2.45
CA THR A 223 4.25 15.01 1.76
C THR A 223 4.70 15.96 0.62
N GLU A 224 3.77 16.56 -0.11
CA GLU A 224 4.08 17.60 -1.09
C GLU A 224 4.67 18.87 -0.43
N ASN A 225 4.04 19.34 0.64
CA ASN A 225 4.50 20.50 1.40
C ASN A 225 5.90 20.28 2.00
N SER A 226 6.16 19.09 2.55
CA SER A 226 7.45 18.70 3.11
C SER A 226 8.57 18.84 2.07
N LEU A 227 8.36 18.35 0.85
CA LEU A 227 9.34 18.44 -0.22
C LEU A 227 9.64 19.88 -0.65
N ASN A 228 8.64 20.76 -0.60
CA ASN A 228 8.84 22.18 -0.89
C ASN A 228 9.69 22.87 0.18
N LEU A 229 9.55 22.46 1.45
CA LEU A 229 10.34 22.99 2.58
C LEU A 229 11.77 22.44 2.64
N VAL A 230 12.01 21.20 2.19
CA VAL A 230 13.38 20.64 2.13
C VAL A 230 14.22 21.33 1.06
N LYS A 231 13.62 21.79 -0.05
CA LYS A 231 14.36 22.58 -1.06
C LYS A 231 14.97 23.87 -0.48
N SER A 232 14.46 24.38 0.65
CA SER A 232 14.97 25.58 1.31
C SER A 232 15.83 25.31 2.54
N ASN A 233 15.92 24.06 3.02
CA ASN A 233 16.63 23.69 4.25
C ASN A 233 17.36 22.37 4.03
N ASN A 234 18.68 22.33 4.21
CA ASN A 234 19.57 21.16 4.01
C ASN A 234 19.21 19.96 4.91
N ILE A 235 18.07 19.33 4.65
CA ILE A 235 17.41 18.24 5.37
C ILE A 235 17.30 17.07 4.39
N ASP A 236 17.36 15.84 4.89
CA ASP A 236 17.12 14.65 4.07
C ASP A 236 15.67 14.65 3.55
N ALA A 237 15.51 14.72 2.22
CA ALA A 237 14.21 14.81 1.57
C ALA A 237 13.38 13.52 1.71
N ASP A 238 14.03 12.36 1.80
CA ASP A 238 13.36 11.08 1.91
C ASP A 238 12.80 10.92 3.33
N GLU A 239 13.61 11.19 4.36
CA GLU A 239 13.15 11.13 5.74
C GLU A 239 12.03 12.15 6.03
N ALA A 240 12.13 13.36 5.46
CA ALA A 240 11.11 14.40 5.63
C ALA A 240 9.78 14.01 4.96
N PHE A 241 9.86 13.32 3.82
CA PHE A 241 8.70 12.83 3.09
C PHE A 241 8.01 11.69 3.87
N ILE A 242 8.76 10.69 4.34
CA ILE A 242 8.20 9.59 5.13
C ILE A 242 7.61 10.07 6.45
N ALA A 243 8.29 10.99 7.14
CA ALA A 243 7.78 11.56 8.38
C ALA A 243 6.44 12.29 8.17
N ALA A 244 6.31 13.05 7.09
CA ALA A 244 5.07 13.75 6.75
C ALA A 244 3.90 12.78 6.54
N ALA A 245 4.16 11.61 5.94
CA ALA A 245 3.17 10.55 5.76
C ALA A 245 2.72 9.85 7.06
N LEU A 246 3.52 9.95 8.13
CA LEU A 246 3.22 9.31 9.42
C LEU A 246 2.57 10.27 10.43
N MET A 247 2.46 11.56 10.11
CA MET A 247 1.94 12.58 11.02
C MET A 247 0.46 12.40 11.41
N ASN A 248 -0.27 11.47 10.79
CA ASN A 248 -1.64 11.14 11.12
C ASN A 248 -1.87 9.65 11.44
N ALA A 249 -0.81 8.87 11.68
CA ALA A 249 -0.97 7.46 12.05
C ALA A 249 -1.88 7.28 13.28
N SER A 250 -1.75 8.16 14.28
CA SER A 250 -2.59 8.16 15.48
C SER A 250 -4.06 8.50 15.24
N ASN A 251 -4.44 9.09 14.10
CA ASN A 251 -5.85 9.34 13.74
C ASN A 251 -6.61 8.05 13.40
N THR A 252 -5.89 6.97 13.10
CA THR A 252 -6.48 5.65 12.83
C THR A 252 -6.79 4.87 14.11
N ILE A 253 -6.37 5.40 15.27
CA ILE A 253 -6.59 4.81 16.59
C ILE A 253 -7.76 5.55 17.23
N PHE A 254 -8.79 4.82 17.67
CA PHE A 254 -9.91 5.44 18.36
C PHE A 254 -9.46 6.13 19.65
N GLU A 255 -10.09 7.26 20.01
CA GLU A 255 -9.68 8.06 21.19
C GLU A 255 -9.65 7.23 22.49
N ASN A 256 -10.62 6.35 22.68
CA ASN A 256 -10.69 5.45 23.83
C ASN A 256 -9.63 4.34 23.82
N GLU A 257 -8.95 4.12 22.69
CA GLU A 257 -7.87 3.13 22.53
C GLU A 257 -6.47 3.74 22.64
N LYS A 258 -6.30 5.06 22.40
CA LYS A 258 -4.99 5.73 22.42
C LYS A 258 -4.22 5.52 23.72
N ILE A 259 -4.90 5.53 24.87
CA ILE A 259 -4.29 5.27 26.19
C ILE A 259 -3.72 3.85 26.28
N LYS A 260 -4.46 2.86 25.77
CA LYS A 260 -4.03 1.45 25.74
C LYS A 260 -2.84 1.27 24.81
N VAL A 261 -2.88 1.88 23.61
CA VAL A 261 -1.77 1.87 22.66
C VAL A 261 -0.53 2.50 23.29
N ALA A 262 -0.65 3.70 23.87
CA ALA A 262 0.47 4.39 24.51
C ALA A 262 1.12 3.55 25.62
N SER A 263 0.30 2.90 26.45
CA SER A 263 0.79 2.01 27.50
C SER A 263 1.57 0.81 26.92
N ALA A 264 1.06 0.20 25.85
CA ALA A 264 1.74 -0.91 25.17
C ALA A 264 3.07 -0.48 24.51
N LEU A 265 3.12 0.76 24.02
CA LEU A 265 4.32 1.39 23.44
C LEU A 265 5.29 1.94 24.50
N GLN A 266 4.98 1.80 25.79
CA GLN A 266 5.77 2.35 26.91
C GLN A 266 5.89 3.89 26.88
N LEU A 267 4.85 4.57 26.40
CA LEU A 267 4.70 6.03 26.41
C LEU A 267 3.89 6.47 27.66
N ASP A 268 4.01 7.74 28.06
CA ASP A 268 3.17 8.31 29.13
C ASP A 268 1.72 8.48 28.63
N PRO A 269 0.74 7.73 29.16
CA PRO A 269 -0.64 7.79 28.67
C PRO A 269 -1.34 9.11 29.03
N ASN A 270 -0.78 9.92 29.95
CA ASN A 270 -1.33 11.20 30.36
C ASN A 270 -0.65 12.39 29.68
N ALA A 271 0.26 12.13 28.72
CA ALA A 271 0.96 13.19 28.02
C ALA A 271 -0.04 14.12 27.28
N PRO A 272 0.10 15.45 27.40
CA PRO A 272 -0.82 16.39 26.75
C PRO A 272 -0.75 16.34 25.21
N ASN A 273 0.32 15.78 24.65
CA ASN A 273 0.54 15.58 23.21
C ASN A 273 0.59 14.08 22.82
N LEU A 274 -0.24 13.24 23.47
CA LEU A 274 -0.22 11.78 23.29
C LEU A 274 -0.22 11.32 21.83
N ALA A 275 -1.05 11.91 20.98
CA ALA A 275 -1.13 11.57 19.56
C ALA A 275 0.18 11.83 18.81
N ALA A 276 0.85 12.94 19.12
CA ALA A 276 2.16 13.28 18.57
C ALA A 276 3.25 12.31 19.06
N GLN A 277 3.17 11.85 20.31
CA GLN A 277 4.09 10.83 20.85
C GLN A 277 3.93 9.48 20.16
N ILE A 278 2.69 9.07 19.87
CA ILE A 278 2.41 7.85 19.10
C ILE A 278 2.98 7.97 17.67
N ASN A 279 2.75 9.09 16.99
CA ASN A 279 3.29 9.33 15.65
C ASN A 279 4.83 9.30 15.65
N TYR A 280 5.46 9.95 16.65
CA TYR A 280 6.90 9.90 16.85
C TYR A 280 7.40 8.45 17.03
N TYR A 281 6.69 7.66 17.85
CA TYR A 281 7.05 6.27 18.08
C TYR A 281 7.08 5.48 16.77
N PHE A 282 6.02 5.58 15.95
CA PHE A 282 5.98 4.86 14.68
C PHE A 282 7.07 5.34 13.72
N ALA A 283 7.23 6.65 13.56
CA ALA A 283 8.28 7.21 12.70
C ALA A 283 9.67 6.70 13.08
N LYS A 284 10.02 6.73 14.37
CA LYS A 284 11.33 6.32 14.85
C LYS A 284 11.54 4.80 14.83
N ASN A 285 10.60 4.04 15.38
CA ASN A 285 10.82 2.63 15.71
C ASN A 285 10.32 1.67 14.62
N GLU A 286 9.26 2.01 13.90
CA GLU A 286 8.70 1.16 12.84
C GLU A 286 9.23 1.57 11.45
N PHE A 287 9.45 2.87 11.23
CA PHE A 287 9.87 3.41 9.93
C PHE A 287 11.32 3.90 9.87
N ALA A 288 12.06 3.74 10.98
CA ALA A 288 13.48 4.04 11.08
C ALA A 288 13.87 5.47 10.67
N VAL A 289 13.02 6.47 10.93
CA VAL A 289 13.36 7.90 10.78
C VAL A 289 14.40 8.26 11.84
N LYS A 290 15.54 8.83 11.42
CA LYS A 290 16.70 9.08 12.30
C LYS A 290 16.96 10.55 12.56
N ASN A 291 16.56 11.43 11.66
CA ASN A 291 16.84 12.86 11.73
C ASN A 291 16.15 13.49 12.95
N PRO A 292 16.92 14.03 13.92
CA PRO A 292 16.35 14.58 15.14
C PRO A 292 15.39 15.76 14.91
N ARG A 293 15.64 16.60 13.90
CA ARG A 293 14.78 17.76 13.58
C ARG A 293 13.43 17.33 13.04
N ILE A 294 13.43 16.28 12.21
CA ILE A 294 12.19 15.70 11.68
C ILE A 294 11.39 15.09 12.82
N LEU A 295 12.03 14.29 13.67
CA LEU A 295 11.38 13.70 14.83
C LEU A 295 10.83 14.74 15.82
N GLU A 296 11.56 15.84 16.05
CA GLU A 296 11.10 16.97 16.86
C GLU A 296 9.89 17.67 16.24
N THR A 297 9.84 17.77 14.91
CA THR A 297 8.70 18.33 14.18
C THR A 297 7.44 17.48 14.39
N ILE A 298 7.56 16.15 14.36
CA ILE A 298 6.45 15.24 14.65
C ILE A 298 5.93 15.42 16.08
N LEU A 299 6.83 15.53 17.07
CA LEU A 299 6.45 15.69 18.48
C LEU A 299 5.72 17.01 18.78
N ASN A 300 6.04 18.06 18.02
CA ASN A 300 5.49 19.40 18.18
C ASN A 300 4.33 19.72 17.23
N ALA A 301 3.93 18.76 16.39
CA ALA A 301 2.81 18.91 15.48
C ALA A 301 1.52 19.10 16.27
N LYS A 302 0.75 20.14 15.91
CA LYS A 302 -0.63 20.31 16.40
C LYS A 302 -1.55 19.41 15.56
N GLU A 303 -2.53 18.81 16.23
CA GLU A 303 -3.60 18.03 15.57
C GLU A 303 -4.42 18.89 14.60
#